data_AF-A0A937DAK9-F1
#
_entry.id   AF-A0A937DAK9-F1
#
_cell.length_a   1.000
_cell.length_b   1.000
_cell.length_c   1.000
_cell.angle_alpha   90.00
_cell.angle_beta   90.00
_cell.angle_gamma   90.00
#
_symmetry.space_group_name_H-M   'P 1'
#
loop_
_entity.id
_entity.type
_entity.pdbx_description
1 polymer ?
#
loop_
_entity_poly.entity_id
_entity_poly.type
_entity_poly.pdbx_seq_one_letter_code
_entity_poly.pdbx_strand_id
1 'polypeptide(L)' 'MSKKPIGTTARTGQNCPESGIWKVVGTPTTTAPIAKGNRMPPYGGKAVTWKLTQYA' A
#
# COMPACT_ATOMS: atom_id res chain seq x y z
N MET A 1 12.77 3.30 -15.94
CA MET A 1 11.47 2.97 -15.31
C MET A 1 11.63 3.08 -13.80
N SER A 2 11.33 4.24 -13.21
CA SER A 2 11.62 4.52 -11.80
C SER A 2 10.70 3.73 -10.87
N LYS A 3 11.24 2.71 -10.21
CA LYS A 3 10.58 2.07 -9.07
C LYS A 3 10.35 3.12 -8.00
N LYS A 4 9.16 3.15 -7.40
CA LYS A 4 8.90 4.05 -6.28
C LYS A 4 9.74 3.60 -5.08
N PRO A 5 10.32 4.51 -4.30
CA PRO A 5 11.15 4.13 -3.16
C PRO A 5 10.31 3.42 -2.08
N ILE A 6 10.92 2.46 -1.37
CA ILE A 6 10.37 1.91 -0.13
C ILE A 6 10.07 3.08 0.82
N GLY A 7 8.90 3.04 1.46
CA GLY A 7 8.36 4.14 2.24
C GLY A 7 7.37 5.03 1.48
N THR A 8 7.17 4.80 0.18
CA THR A 8 6.07 5.39 -0.57
C THR A 8 4.75 5.09 0.13
N THR A 9 3.92 6.11 0.31
CA THR A 9 2.59 5.97 0.88
C THR A 9 1.53 6.11 -0.20
N ALA A 10 0.43 5.39 -0.04
CA ALA A 10 -0.75 5.56 -0.87
C ALA A 10 -2.00 5.26 -0.03
N ARG A 11 -3.12 5.86 -0.40
CA ARG A 11 -4.38 5.74 0.34
C ARG A 11 -5.25 4.66 -0.27
N THR A 12 -6.05 4.01 0.58
CA THR A 12 -7.12 3.10 0.15
C THR A 12 -7.95 3.70 -0.99
N GLY A 13 -8.22 2.91 -2.02
CA GLY A 13 -8.97 3.34 -3.19
C GLY A 13 -8.12 3.98 -4.30
N GLN A 14 -6.86 4.35 -4.04
CA GLN A 14 -5.92 4.78 -5.07
C GLN A 14 -5.27 3.59 -5.77
N ASN A 15 -4.81 3.80 -7.01
CA ASN A 15 -4.01 2.82 -7.72
C ASN A 15 -2.64 2.68 -7.04
N CYS A 16 -2.24 1.44 -6.80
CA CYS A 16 -0.99 1.09 -6.19
C CYS A 16 0.15 1.51 -7.13
N PRO A 17 1.09 2.35 -6.66
CA PRO A 17 2.12 2.88 -7.53
C PRO A 17 3.28 1.89 -7.74
N GLU A 18 3.42 0.88 -6.87
CA GLU A 18 4.51 -0.10 -6.91
C GLU A 18 4.11 -1.46 -6.32
N SER A 19 4.53 -2.54 -6.97
CA SER A 19 4.24 -3.91 -6.53
C SER A 19 5.06 -4.24 -5.30
N GLY A 20 4.42 -4.69 -4.22
CA GLY A 20 5.14 -5.03 -3.02
C GLY A 20 4.26 -5.35 -1.81
N ILE A 21 4.93 -5.54 -0.67
CA ILE A 21 4.28 -5.61 0.63
C ILE A 21 4.03 -4.18 1.10
N TRP A 22 2.76 -3.86 1.32
CA TRP A 22 2.31 -2.60 1.85
C TRP A 22 1.84 -2.79 3.28
N LYS A 23 2.27 -1.90 4.18
CA LYS A 23 1.88 -1.85 5.59
C LYS A 23 0.97 -0.67 5.86
N VAL A 24 -0.12 -0.87 6.59
CA VAL A 24 -0.97 0.22 7.06
C VAL A 24 -0.20 1.12 8.02
N VAL A 25 -0.21 2.42 7.72
CA VAL A 25 0.30 3.50 8.57
C VAL A 25 -0.83 3.91 9.51
N GLY A 26 -0.78 3.43 10.74
CA GLY A 26 -1.78 3.70 11.78
C GLY A 26 -2.09 2.45 12.61
N THR A 27 -3.03 2.60 13.54
CA THR A 27 -3.51 1.51 14.39
C THR A 27 -4.92 1.12 13.95
N PRO A 28 -5.19 -0.16 13.65
CA PRO A 28 -4.28 -1.31 13.69
C PRO A 28 -3.33 -1.37 12.48
N THR A 29 -2.10 -1.86 12.71
CA THR A 29 -1.13 -2.10 11.64
C THR A 29 -1.41 -3.44 10.96
N THR A 30 -1.59 -3.45 9.65
CA THR A 30 -1.74 -4.67 8.84
C THR A 30 -0.79 -4.61 7.65
N THR A 31 -0.30 -5.75 7.18
CA THR A 31 0.49 -5.85 5.94
C THR A 31 -0.27 -6.65 4.91
N ALA A 32 -0.25 -6.18 3.65
CA ALA A 32 -0.85 -6.89 2.54
C ALA A 32 0.04 -6.79 1.29
N PRO A 33 0.19 -7.88 0.51
CA PRO A 33 0.81 -7.81 -0.81
C PRO A 33 -0.14 -7.11 -1.80
N ILE A 34 0.33 -6.06 -2.46
CA ILE A 34 -0.43 -5.30 -3.45
C ILE A 34 0.45 -5.10 -4.69
N ALA A 35 -0.07 -5.49 -5.86
CA ALA A 35 0.60 -5.28 -7.13
C ALA A 35 0.40 -3.85 -7.66
N LYS A 36 1.41 -3.30 -8.35
CA LYS A 36 1.32 -2.03 -9.07
C LYS A 36 0.13 -2.05 -10.02
N GLY A 37 -0.64 -0.96 -10.03
CA GLY A 37 -1.86 -0.82 -10.81
C GLY A 37 -3.12 -1.31 -10.07
N ASN A 38 -3.01 -2.22 -9.10
CA ASN A 38 -4.16 -2.66 -8.31
C ASN A 38 -4.66 -1.56 -7.38
N ARG A 39 -5.96 -1.58 -7.09
CA ARG A 39 -6.57 -0.63 -6.16
C ARG A 39 -6.26 -1.03 -4.72
N MET A 40 -5.78 -0.09 -3.92
CA MET A 40 -5.47 -0.37 -2.52
C MET A 40 -6.72 -0.78 -1.75
N PRO A 41 -6.67 -1.92 -1.04
CA PRO A 41 -7.84 -2.46 -0.37
C PRO A 41 -8.17 -1.62 0.89
N PRO A 42 -9.47 -1.44 1.20
CA PRO A 42 -9.91 -0.89 2.47
C PRO A 42 -9.70 -1.91 3.60
N TYR A 43 -9.41 -1.40 4.79
CA TYR A 43 -9.32 -2.22 5.99
C TYR A 43 -10.52 -1.94 6.89
N GLY A 44 -11.34 -2.97 7.14
CA GLY A 44 -12.55 -2.84 7.97
C GLY A 44 -13.57 -1.82 7.45
N GLY A 45 -13.68 -1.67 6.13
CA GLY A 45 -14.55 -0.66 5.50
C GLY A 45 -14.07 0.78 5.65
N LYS A 46 -12.88 1.01 6.24
CA LYS A 46 -12.27 2.34 6.41
C LYS A 46 -11.13 2.55 5.43
N ALA A 47 -11.01 3.79 4.97
CA ALA A 47 -9.89 4.22 4.16
C ALA A 47 -8.64 4.34 5.05
N VAL A 48 -7.70 3.42 4.86
CA VAL A 48 -6.41 3.42 5.54
C VAL A 48 -5.30 3.90 4.60
N THR A 49 -4.24 4.43 5.20
CA THR A 49 -3.01 4.77 4.48
C THR A 49 -2.09 3.57 4.51
N TRP A 50 -1.58 3.18 3.35
CA TRP A 50 -0.64 2.10 3.16
C TRP A 50 0.75 2.69 2.90
N LYS A 51 1.80 2.02 3.35
CA LYS A 51 3.21 2.36 3.14
C LYS A 51 3.95 1.14 2.61
N LEU A 52 4.62 1.30 1.47
CA LEU A 52 5.45 0.25 0.89
C LEU A 52 6.58 -0.07 1.84
N THR A 53 6.66 -1.32 2.30
CA THR A 53 7.74 -1.79 3.19
C THR A 53 8.71 -2.70 2.47
N GLN A 54 8.27 -3.39 1.43
CA GLN A 54 9.11 -4.31 0.66
C GLN A 54 8.63 -4.38 -0.79
N TYR A 55 9.54 -4.56 -1.73
CA TYR A 55 9.19 -4.88 -3.11
C TYR A 55 8.74 -6.35 -3.23
N ALA A 56 7.88 -6.62 -4.22
CA ALA A 56 7.50 -7.99 -4.60
C ALA A 56 8.52 -8.59 -5.56
#